data_AF-A0A442ZQ00-F1
#
_entry.id   AF-A0A442ZQ00-F1
#
_cell.length_a   1.000
_cell.length_b   1.000
_cell.length_c   1.000
_cell.angle_alpha   90.00
_cell.angle_beta   90.00
_cell.angle_gamma   90.00
#
_symmetry.space_group_name_H-M   'P 1'
#
loop_
_entity.id
_entity.type
_entity.pdbx_description
1 polymer ?
#
loop_
_entity_poly.entity_id
_entity_poly.type
_entity_poly.pdbx_seq_one_letter_code
_entity_poly.pdbx_strand_id
1 'polypeptide(L)'
;MKAAINSGHVEEFRALLSAPGRQENAIQTFLEEHTAFLPTPGLLNHRLHLNSVISKLPIGDRIADYAYLTKSSDEWKLVLVELEDSKKKLFTQSSKHVGFTAEMNDAIAQVDVWREFWSENKQAVLSSIECLLVPPGMRRNTVSLECVLVIGRSAEKDFDEARRKRLAALRRDKQIQVMTYDTILRMVGSGFGEVRAILTKAGKGFRLRSVEGLPSNLFTYLLPEHLAVDPDAEATLRAEGYDMDAWLANNPLIVNEKWPDEGAWKRAEEAGMHPSVVRLLKSSEERRRGAAPAI
;
A
#
# COMPACT_ATOMS: atom_id res chain seq x y z
N MET A 1 -18.18 1.07 -7.80
CA MET A 1 -18.85 1.46 -6.54
C MET A 1 -17.76 1.91 -5.57
N LYS A 2 -17.79 3.12 -5.01
CA LYS A 2 -16.96 3.41 -3.82
C LYS A 2 -17.58 2.59 -2.70
N ALA A 3 -16.86 1.61 -2.14
CA ALA A 3 -17.28 0.98 -0.91
C ALA A 3 -17.52 2.10 0.10
N ALA A 4 -18.78 2.31 0.51
CA ALA A 4 -19.09 3.29 1.52
C ALA A 4 -18.41 2.81 2.80
N ILE A 5 -17.44 3.57 3.29
CA ILE A 5 -16.82 3.31 4.59
C ILE A 5 -17.96 3.27 5.61
N ASN A 6 -18.19 2.11 6.20
CA ASN A 6 -19.24 1.92 7.19
C ASN A 6 -18.90 2.77 8.42
N SER A 7 -19.79 3.68 8.80
CA SER A 7 -19.64 4.53 9.98
C SER A 7 -19.44 3.71 11.27
N GLY A 8 -19.90 2.45 11.30
CA GLY A 8 -19.65 1.52 12.40
C GLY A 8 -18.16 1.25 12.66
N HIS A 9 -17.33 1.14 11.62
CA HIS A 9 -15.89 0.87 11.79
C HIS A 9 -15.13 2.05 12.40
N VAL A 10 -15.61 3.29 12.22
CA VAL A 10 -14.98 4.47 12.84
C VAL A 10 -15.13 4.42 14.36
N GLU A 11 -16.30 4.04 14.84
CA GLU A 11 -16.56 3.93 16.28
C GLU A 11 -15.91 2.69 16.88
N GLU A 12 -15.87 1.58 16.14
CA GLU A 12 -15.10 0.39 16.50
C GLU A 12 -13.60 0.72 16.67
N PHE A 13 -13.00 1.41 15.70
CA PHE A 13 -11.60 1.81 15.78
C PHE A 13 -11.36 2.79 16.93
N ARG A 14 -12.28 3.73 17.17
CA ARG A 14 -12.19 4.66 18.31
C ARG A 14 -12.22 3.91 19.64
N ALA A 15 -13.10 2.92 19.77
CA ALA A 15 -13.22 2.09 20.96
C ALA A 15 -11.95 1.28 21.17
N LEU A 16 -11.44 0.64 20.10
CA LEU A 16 -10.15 -0.05 20.10
C LEU A 16 -9.08 0.89 20.63
N LEU A 17 -8.84 2.04 20.01
CA LEU A 17 -7.76 2.94 20.45
C LEU A 17 -7.88 3.45 21.89
N SER A 18 -9.05 3.33 22.52
CA SER A 18 -9.33 3.75 23.90
C SER A 18 -9.24 2.59 24.91
N ALA A 19 -9.25 1.33 24.46
CA ALA A 19 -9.29 0.15 25.33
C ALA A 19 -8.01 0.02 26.18
N PRO A 20 -8.06 -0.51 27.42
CA PRO A 20 -6.90 -0.67 28.29
C PRO A 20 -5.88 -1.69 27.73
N GLY A 21 -4.61 -1.57 28.14
CA GLY A 21 -3.53 -2.47 27.71
C GLY A 21 -2.77 -2.02 26.46
N ARG A 22 -1.85 -2.88 25.99
CA ARG A 22 -1.08 -2.73 24.75
C ARG A 22 -1.91 -3.21 23.56
N GLN A 23 -1.90 -2.42 22.48
CA GLN A 23 -2.91 -2.59 21.42
C GLN A 23 -2.34 -2.72 20.02
N GLU A 24 -1.02 -2.65 19.83
CA GLU A 24 -0.36 -2.64 18.52
C GLU A 24 -0.82 -3.78 17.61
N ASN A 25 -0.81 -5.04 18.10
CA ASN A 25 -1.28 -6.19 17.32
C ASN A 25 -2.77 -6.10 16.97
N ALA A 26 -3.61 -5.61 17.89
CA ALA A 26 -5.04 -5.47 17.66
C ALA A 26 -5.32 -4.35 16.65
N ILE A 27 -4.58 -3.24 16.74
CA ILE A 27 -4.61 -2.14 15.77
C ILE A 27 -4.20 -2.66 14.40
N GLN A 28 -3.09 -3.39 14.29
CA GLN A 28 -2.67 -3.94 13.01
C GLN A 28 -3.73 -4.87 12.42
N THR A 29 -4.28 -5.78 13.22
CA THR A 29 -5.34 -6.69 12.78
C THR A 29 -6.53 -5.91 12.22
N PHE A 30 -7.02 -4.92 12.96
CA PHE A 30 -8.10 -4.05 12.53
C PHE A 30 -7.79 -3.32 11.22
N LEU A 31 -6.57 -2.78 11.09
CA LEU A 31 -6.16 -2.07 9.88
C LEU A 31 -6.03 -2.98 8.65
N GLU A 32 -5.62 -4.24 8.84
CA GLU A 32 -5.55 -5.24 7.77
C GLU A 32 -6.94 -5.77 7.35
N GLU A 33 -7.89 -5.81 8.27
CA GLU A 33 -9.29 -6.18 8.01
C GLU A 33 -10.11 -5.04 7.41
N HIS A 34 -9.73 -3.79 7.71
CA HIS A 34 -10.39 -2.57 7.24
C HIS A 34 -9.38 -1.62 6.62
N THR A 35 -8.94 -1.96 5.42
CA THR A 35 -7.82 -1.33 4.74
C THR A 35 -8.04 0.15 4.43
N ALA A 36 -9.28 0.64 4.42
CA ALA A 36 -9.56 2.07 4.38
C ALA A 36 -8.86 2.88 5.49
N PHE A 37 -8.58 2.24 6.64
CA PHE A 37 -7.92 2.84 7.79
C PHE A 37 -6.39 2.79 7.73
N LEU A 38 -5.80 2.00 6.83
CA LEU A 38 -4.35 2.03 6.65
C LEU A 38 -3.95 3.41 6.11
N PRO A 39 -3.03 4.15 6.73
CA PRO A 39 -2.63 5.44 6.18
C PRO A 39 -1.52 5.29 5.14
N THR A 40 -1.63 6.03 4.04
CA THR A 40 -0.57 6.12 3.02
C THR A 40 -0.23 7.59 2.75
N PRO A 41 0.36 8.31 3.73
CA PRO A 41 0.73 9.70 3.52
C PRO A 41 1.86 9.86 2.49
N GLY A 42 2.03 11.07 1.95
CA GLY A 42 3.20 11.37 1.11
C GLY A 42 3.23 10.65 -0.25
N LEU A 43 2.06 10.24 -0.76
CA LEU A 43 1.91 9.72 -2.11
C LEU A 43 2.43 10.71 -3.15
N LEU A 44 3.11 10.18 -4.16
CA LEU A 44 3.49 10.89 -5.36
C LEU A 44 2.31 10.98 -6.34
N ASN A 45 2.48 11.66 -7.47
CA ASN A 45 1.39 11.97 -8.40
C ASN A 45 0.72 10.74 -9.05
N HIS A 46 1.38 9.57 -9.10
CA HIS A 46 0.74 8.32 -9.53
C HIS A 46 0.03 7.57 -8.40
N ARG A 47 -0.13 8.20 -7.22
CA ARG A 47 -0.84 7.66 -6.06
C ARG A 47 -0.24 6.35 -5.55
N LEU A 48 -1.04 5.53 -4.87
CA LEU A 48 -0.64 4.25 -4.31
C LEU A 48 -0.38 3.25 -5.45
N HIS A 49 0.85 2.74 -5.52
CA HIS A 49 1.25 1.82 -6.59
C HIS A 49 0.49 0.49 -6.47
N LEU A 50 -0.05 0.05 -7.62
CA LEU A 50 -0.90 -1.14 -7.75
C LEU A 50 -2.14 -1.19 -6.84
N ASN A 51 -2.53 -0.05 -6.24
CA ASN A 51 -3.53 0.03 -5.18
C ASN A 51 -3.31 -1.02 -4.06
N SER A 52 -2.06 -1.17 -3.60
CA SER A 52 -1.70 -2.20 -2.63
C SER A 52 -0.72 -1.72 -1.57
N VAL A 53 -0.78 -2.37 -0.40
CA VAL A 53 0.24 -2.30 0.64
C VAL A 53 0.91 -3.66 0.79
N ILE A 54 2.09 -3.70 1.39
CA ILE A 54 2.82 -4.90 1.73
C ILE A 54 2.82 -5.05 3.25
N SER A 55 2.01 -5.96 3.78
CA SER A 55 2.00 -6.29 5.22
C SER A 55 3.31 -6.99 5.61
N LYS A 56 3.84 -6.61 6.78
CA LYS A 56 5.02 -7.22 7.41
C LYS A 56 6.22 -7.34 6.46
N LEU A 57 6.60 -6.25 5.78
CA LEU A 57 7.74 -6.22 4.87
C LEU A 57 9.07 -6.32 5.65
N PRO A 58 9.90 -7.35 5.42
CA PRO A 58 11.23 -7.44 6.02
C PRO A 58 12.20 -6.40 5.44
N ILE A 59 12.96 -5.74 6.30
CA ILE A 59 14.05 -4.81 5.96
C ILE A 59 15.22 -5.11 6.89
N GLY A 60 16.17 -5.91 6.38
CA GLY A 60 17.23 -6.51 7.20
C GLY A 60 16.63 -7.49 8.22
N ASP A 61 17.08 -7.39 9.47
CA ASP A 61 16.57 -8.20 10.59
C ASP A 61 15.31 -7.60 11.26
N ARG A 62 14.75 -6.54 10.67
CA ARG A 62 13.54 -5.88 11.15
C ARG A 62 12.40 -6.09 10.16
N ILE A 63 11.19 -5.90 10.66
CA ILE A 63 9.97 -6.03 9.88
C ILE A 63 9.18 -4.75 10.11
N ALA A 64 8.88 -4.03 9.03
CA ALA A 64 7.93 -2.92 9.09
C ALA A 64 6.51 -3.48 9.19
N ASP A 65 5.63 -2.85 9.95
CA ASP A 65 4.25 -3.32 10.09
C ASP A 65 3.54 -3.42 8.76
N TYR A 66 3.76 -2.41 7.92
CA TYR A 66 3.51 -2.50 6.49
C TYR A 66 4.37 -1.51 5.72
N ALA A 67 4.40 -1.69 4.40
CA ALA A 67 5.07 -0.81 3.47
C ALA A 67 4.17 -0.52 2.27
N TYR A 68 4.51 0.51 1.51
CA TYR A 68 3.89 0.73 0.21
C TYR A 68 4.84 1.42 -0.75
N LEU A 69 4.54 1.26 -2.03
CA LEU A 69 5.21 1.96 -3.11
C LEU A 69 4.32 3.08 -3.63
N THR A 70 4.95 4.18 -3.99
CA THR A 70 4.34 5.25 -4.76
C THR A 70 5.39 5.76 -5.75
N LYS A 71 4.95 6.38 -6.84
CA LYS A 71 5.85 6.81 -7.90
C LYS A 71 5.38 8.06 -8.60
N SER A 72 6.30 8.71 -9.28
CA SER A 72 6.06 9.71 -10.30
C SER A 72 6.55 9.18 -11.64
N SER A 73 6.76 10.06 -12.62
CA SER A 73 7.37 9.69 -13.89
C SER A 73 8.89 9.49 -13.79
N ASP A 74 9.52 10.07 -12.77
CA ASP A 74 10.98 10.19 -12.61
C ASP A 74 11.53 9.56 -11.32
N GLU A 75 10.69 9.27 -10.32
CA GLU A 75 11.11 8.64 -9.07
C GLU A 75 10.13 7.58 -8.57
N TRP A 76 10.67 6.68 -7.76
CA TRP A 76 9.94 5.79 -6.86
C TRP A 76 10.18 6.23 -5.43
N LYS A 77 9.19 5.96 -4.58
CA LYS A 77 9.33 6.06 -3.14
C LYS A 77 8.84 4.78 -2.50
N LEU A 78 9.73 4.12 -1.76
CA LEU A 78 9.39 3.09 -0.80
C LEU A 78 9.04 3.79 0.52
N VAL A 79 7.87 3.51 1.05
CA VAL A 79 7.47 4.00 2.38
C VAL A 79 7.33 2.83 3.32
N LEU A 80 8.04 2.89 4.46
CA LEU A 80 7.93 1.92 5.55
C LEU A 80 7.12 2.53 6.68
N VAL A 81 6.21 1.76 7.27
CA VAL A 81 5.34 2.23 8.34
C VAL A 81 5.48 1.38 9.59
N GLU A 82 5.65 2.05 10.72
CA GLU A 82 5.58 1.48 12.07
C GLU A 82 4.30 1.96 12.77
N LEU A 83 3.61 1.04 13.42
CA LEU A 83 2.42 1.25 14.24
C LEU A 83 2.80 1.08 15.71
N GLU A 84 2.61 2.14 16.48
CA GLU A 84 2.91 2.16 17.91
C GLU A 84 1.65 2.31 18.74
N ASP A 85 1.71 2.03 20.04
CA ASP A 85 0.53 2.16 20.90
C ASP A 85 -0.09 3.58 20.84
N SER A 86 -1.42 3.63 20.76
CA SER A 86 -2.20 4.86 20.68
C SER A 86 -2.07 5.76 21.92
N LYS A 87 -1.56 5.22 23.03
CA LYS A 87 -1.42 5.91 24.31
C LYS A 87 0.00 6.41 24.59
N LYS A 88 0.99 5.98 23.81
CA LYS A 88 2.36 6.47 23.95
C LYS A 88 2.39 7.99 23.87
N LYS A 89 3.05 8.60 24.84
CA LYS A 89 3.15 10.06 24.96
C LYS A 89 4.20 10.56 23.99
N LEU A 90 3.89 11.62 23.24
CA LEU A 90 4.81 12.14 22.22
C LEU A 90 5.81 13.12 22.83
N PHE A 91 5.34 13.95 23.77
CA PHE A 91 6.12 15.05 24.33
C PHE A 91 6.17 15.03 25.85
N THR A 92 7.30 15.47 26.38
CA THR A 92 7.47 15.74 27.81
C THR A 92 6.59 16.92 28.25
N GLN A 93 6.17 16.92 29.52
CA GLN A 93 5.40 18.01 30.13
C GLN A 93 6.31 19.14 30.68
N SER A 94 7.32 19.55 29.91
CA SER A 94 8.21 20.65 30.29
C SER A 94 7.72 21.97 29.71
N SER A 95 7.65 23.01 30.54
CA SER A 95 7.31 24.38 30.13
C SER A 95 8.49 25.13 29.49
N LYS A 96 9.71 24.61 29.65
CA LYS A 96 10.94 25.29 29.19
C LYS A 96 11.41 24.81 27.81
N HIS A 97 11.20 23.52 27.50
CA HIS A 97 11.67 22.90 26.26
C HIS A 97 10.69 21.85 25.75
N VAL A 98 10.39 21.88 24.45
CA VAL A 98 9.59 20.85 23.79
C VAL A 98 10.47 19.64 23.46
N GLY A 99 10.61 18.73 24.43
CA GLY A 99 11.32 17.47 24.29
C GLY A 99 10.39 16.29 23.97
N PHE A 100 10.90 15.31 23.23
CA PHE A 100 10.25 14.00 23.06
C PHE A 100 10.38 13.18 24.35
N THR A 101 9.39 12.31 24.61
CA THR A 101 9.46 11.32 25.69
C THR A 101 10.47 10.21 25.37
N ALA A 102 10.78 9.37 26.35
CA ALA A 102 11.55 8.14 26.13
C ALA A 102 10.85 7.24 25.10
N GLU A 103 9.53 7.00 25.28
CA GLU A 103 8.73 6.17 24.36
C GLU A 103 8.77 6.66 22.91
N MET A 104 8.71 7.99 22.70
CA MET A 104 8.81 8.57 21.36
C MET A 104 10.22 8.45 20.78
N ASN A 105 11.26 8.64 21.60
CA ASN A 105 12.64 8.46 21.13
C ASN A 105 12.92 7.00 20.76
N ASP A 106 12.41 6.04 21.53
CA ASP A 106 12.55 4.61 21.25
C ASP A 106 11.86 4.25 19.92
N ALA A 107 10.64 4.75 19.71
CA ALA A 107 9.90 4.58 18.46
C ALA A 107 10.62 5.21 17.25
N ILE A 108 11.20 6.41 17.43
CA ILE A 108 12.03 7.03 16.39
C ILE A 108 13.26 6.17 16.10
N ALA A 109 13.94 5.67 17.12
CA ALA A 109 15.14 4.84 16.97
C ALA A 109 14.83 3.55 16.22
N GLN A 110 13.69 2.91 16.50
CA GLN A 110 13.24 1.72 15.79
C GLN A 110 13.11 1.95 14.27
N VAL A 111 12.52 3.08 13.88
CA VAL A 111 12.38 3.46 12.48
C VAL A 111 13.71 3.90 11.84
N ASP A 112 14.59 4.56 12.61
CA ASP A 112 15.91 5.01 12.11
C ASP A 112 16.80 3.83 11.71
N VAL A 113 16.67 2.67 12.38
CA VAL A 113 17.38 1.42 12.03
C VAL A 113 17.10 1.01 10.57
N TRP A 114 15.89 1.22 10.07
CA TRP A 114 15.58 0.91 8.67
C TRP A 114 16.32 1.83 7.69
N ARG A 115 16.52 3.08 8.07
CA ARG A 115 17.24 4.06 7.24
C ARG A 115 18.72 3.75 7.18
N GLU A 116 19.31 3.40 8.31
CA GLU A 116 20.69 2.92 8.38
C GLU A 116 20.86 1.69 7.50
N PHE A 117 20.01 0.66 7.67
CA PHE A 117 20.04 -0.54 6.85
C PHE A 117 19.88 -0.23 5.36
N TRP A 118 18.93 0.63 4.98
CA TRP A 118 18.73 1.06 3.59
C TRP A 118 19.95 1.75 3.00
N SER A 119 20.63 2.60 3.77
CA SER A 119 21.81 3.33 3.29
C SER A 119 22.95 2.40 2.93
N GLU A 120 23.09 1.29 3.66
CA GLU A 120 24.16 0.30 3.48
C GLU A 120 23.76 -0.83 2.51
N ASN A 121 22.49 -1.21 2.48
CA ASN A 121 21.99 -2.43 1.82
C ASN A 121 20.92 -2.15 0.75
N LYS A 122 20.88 -0.93 0.20
CA LYS A 122 19.87 -0.49 -0.77
C LYS A 122 19.57 -1.52 -1.86
N GLN A 123 20.59 -2.08 -2.49
CA GLN A 123 20.39 -3.03 -3.60
C GLN A 123 19.70 -4.32 -3.16
N ALA A 124 20.04 -4.85 -1.98
CA ALA A 124 19.37 -6.04 -1.46
C ALA A 124 17.88 -5.79 -1.20
N VAL A 125 17.54 -4.61 -0.64
CA VAL A 125 16.14 -4.20 -0.47
C VAL A 125 15.44 -4.08 -1.82
N LEU A 126 16.05 -3.41 -2.80
CA LEU A 126 15.47 -3.24 -4.14
C LEU A 126 15.25 -4.58 -4.85
N SER A 127 16.21 -5.49 -4.80
CA SER A 127 16.04 -6.84 -5.35
C SER A 127 14.88 -7.59 -4.70
N SER A 128 14.61 -7.38 -3.41
CA SER A 128 13.51 -8.05 -2.70
C SER A 128 12.11 -7.61 -3.17
N ILE A 129 12.00 -6.42 -3.75
CA ILE A 129 10.75 -5.80 -4.23
C ILE A 129 10.73 -5.58 -5.75
N GLU A 130 11.74 -6.06 -6.49
CA GLU A 130 11.96 -5.69 -7.90
C GLU A 130 10.76 -6.03 -8.80
N CYS A 131 10.09 -7.16 -8.55
CA CYS A 131 8.91 -7.58 -9.31
C CYS A 131 7.73 -6.60 -9.18
N LEU A 132 7.70 -5.76 -8.13
CA LEU A 132 6.72 -4.69 -7.97
C LEU A 132 7.13 -3.38 -8.65
N LEU A 133 8.39 -3.21 -9.08
CA LEU A 133 8.86 -2.00 -9.77
C LEU A 133 8.44 -2.01 -11.24
N VAL A 134 7.16 -1.72 -11.46
CA VAL A 134 6.47 -1.75 -12.75
C VAL A 134 5.79 -0.41 -13.06
N PRO A 135 5.67 0.01 -14.33
CA PRO A 135 6.09 -0.70 -15.54
C PRO A 135 7.62 -0.79 -15.67
N PRO A 136 8.15 -1.76 -16.44
CA PRO A 136 9.61 -1.94 -16.61
C PRO A 136 10.36 -0.69 -17.06
N GLY A 137 9.73 0.18 -17.86
CA GLY A 137 10.31 1.45 -18.30
C GLY A 137 10.66 2.42 -17.17
N MET A 138 10.01 2.30 -16.00
CA MET A 138 10.28 3.11 -14.81
C MET A 138 11.19 2.42 -13.80
N ARG A 139 11.62 1.17 -14.02
CA ARG A 139 12.44 0.42 -13.04
C ARG A 139 13.80 1.07 -12.76
N ARG A 140 14.32 1.85 -13.72
CA ARG A 140 15.59 2.59 -13.59
C ARG A 140 15.47 3.89 -12.80
N ASN A 141 14.26 4.33 -12.49
CA ASN A 141 14.05 5.56 -11.72
C ASN A 141 14.63 5.38 -10.31
N THR A 142 15.14 6.48 -9.75
CA THR A 142 15.68 6.46 -8.38
C THR A 142 14.58 6.07 -7.41
N VAL A 143 14.89 5.13 -6.52
CA VAL A 143 14.03 4.80 -5.38
C VAL A 143 14.54 5.55 -4.15
N SER A 144 13.67 6.37 -3.56
CA SER A 144 13.87 7.03 -2.27
C SER A 144 13.18 6.24 -1.15
N LEU A 145 13.59 6.48 0.10
CA LEU A 145 12.98 5.91 1.30
C LEU A 145 12.34 7.02 2.12
N GLU A 146 11.10 6.82 2.54
CA GLU A 146 10.45 7.63 3.59
C GLU A 146 9.95 6.67 4.67
N CYS A 147 9.97 7.09 5.93
CA CYS A 147 9.42 6.29 7.01
C CYS A 147 8.25 7.03 7.66
N VAL A 148 7.23 6.28 8.06
CA VAL A 148 6.05 6.81 8.75
C VAL A 148 5.95 6.14 10.12
N LEU A 149 5.79 6.95 11.14
CA LEU A 149 5.53 6.49 12.50
C LEU A 149 4.11 6.87 12.89
N VAL A 150 3.24 5.89 13.07
CA VAL A 150 1.86 6.09 13.55
C VAL A 150 1.81 5.84 15.04
N ILE A 151 1.67 6.90 15.83
CA ILE A 151 1.84 6.84 17.28
C ILE A 151 0.94 7.85 17.99
N GLY A 152 0.42 7.47 19.16
CA GLY A 152 -0.22 8.43 20.06
C GLY A 152 -1.51 9.07 19.54
N ARG A 153 -1.94 10.13 20.25
CA ARG A 153 -3.15 10.92 19.96
C ARG A 153 -2.83 12.36 19.59
N SER A 154 -3.69 13.00 18.78
CA SER A 154 -3.44 14.34 18.25
C SER A 154 -3.63 15.47 19.26
N ALA A 155 -4.33 15.22 20.37
CA ALA A 155 -4.52 16.18 21.45
C ALA A 155 -3.18 16.72 22.00
N GLU A 156 -2.09 15.96 21.87
CA GLU A 156 -0.76 16.39 22.31
C GLU A 156 -0.08 17.39 21.38
N LYS A 157 -0.52 17.55 20.13
CA LYS A 157 0.19 18.41 19.14
C LYS A 157 -0.71 19.39 18.39
N ASP A 158 -2.02 19.17 18.33
CA ASP A 158 -2.88 19.92 17.41
C ASP A 158 -3.05 21.39 17.83
N PHE A 159 -2.73 21.74 19.07
CA PHE A 159 -2.86 23.12 19.59
C PHE A 159 -1.52 23.72 20.05
N ASP A 160 -0.40 23.10 19.68
CA ASP A 160 0.95 23.55 20.07
C ASP A 160 1.85 23.67 18.83
N GLU A 161 2.17 24.90 18.45
CA GLU A 161 2.99 25.20 17.27
C GLU A 161 4.44 24.70 17.42
N ALA A 162 5.01 24.75 18.62
CA ALA A 162 6.37 24.31 18.87
C ALA A 162 6.49 22.79 18.71
N ARG A 163 5.50 22.03 19.20
CA ARG A 163 5.39 20.57 18.97
C ARG A 163 5.24 20.23 17.50
N ARG A 164 4.41 20.96 16.75
CA ARG A 164 4.27 20.81 15.29
C ARG A 164 5.57 21.08 14.55
N LYS A 165 6.27 22.17 14.89
CA LYS A 165 7.59 22.51 14.33
C LYS A 165 8.62 21.42 14.60
N ARG A 166 8.59 20.80 15.79
CA ARG A 166 9.49 19.71 16.16
C ARG A 166 9.25 18.44 15.32
N LEU A 167 8.00 18.05 15.10
CA LEU A 167 7.67 16.93 14.20
C LEU A 167 8.02 17.23 12.73
N ALA A 168 7.81 18.47 12.30
CA ALA A 168 8.19 18.90 10.95
C ALA A 168 9.71 18.86 10.73
N ALA A 169 10.51 19.20 11.76
CA ALA A 169 11.96 19.06 11.72
C ALA A 169 12.37 17.60 11.57
N LEU A 170 11.75 16.68 12.31
CA LEU A 170 12.03 15.25 12.20
C LEU A 170 11.80 14.72 10.77
N ARG A 171 10.74 15.16 10.08
CA ARG A 171 10.51 14.81 8.68
C ARG A 171 11.57 15.38 7.74
N ARG A 172 11.95 16.65 7.91
CA ARG A 172 12.97 17.29 7.06
C ARG A 172 14.36 16.66 7.25
N ASP A 173 14.73 16.42 8.50
CA ASP A 173 16.10 16.06 8.86
C ASP A 173 16.33 14.54 8.74
N LYS A 174 15.30 13.73 9.01
CA LYS A 174 15.38 12.26 9.02
C LYS A 174 14.43 11.56 8.06
N GLN A 175 13.60 12.26 7.28
CA GLN A 175 12.59 11.61 6.42
C GLN A 175 11.63 10.71 7.21
N ILE A 176 11.40 11.03 8.50
CA ILE A 176 10.45 10.34 9.37
C ILE A 176 9.22 11.23 9.52
N GLN A 177 8.11 10.81 8.92
CA GLN A 177 6.82 11.45 9.08
C GLN A 177 6.07 10.85 10.27
N VAL A 178 5.73 11.68 11.26
CA VAL A 178 4.91 11.26 12.40
C VAL A 178 3.45 11.54 12.13
N MET A 179 2.61 10.56 12.39
CA MET A 179 1.16 10.67 12.30
C MET A 179 0.51 10.09 13.56
N THR A 180 -0.67 10.60 13.91
CA THR A 180 -1.45 10.12 15.08
C THR A 180 -2.69 9.38 14.60
N TYR A 181 -3.22 8.47 15.42
CA TYR A 181 -4.44 7.73 15.07
C TYR A 181 -5.67 8.62 14.82
N ASP A 182 -5.76 9.77 15.49
CA ASP A 182 -6.81 10.77 15.22
C ASP A 182 -6.77 11.35 13.80
N THR A 183 -5.61 11.31 13.14
CA THR A 183 -5.49 11.72 11.74
C THR A 183 -6.17 10.69 10.84
N ILE A 184 -5.96 9.39 11.11
CA ILE A 184 -6.63 8.30 10.40
C ILE A 184 -8.14 8.42 10.57
N LEU A 185 -8.61 8.52 11.82
CA LEU A 185 -10.04 8.68 12.12
C LEU A 185 -10.67 9.86 11.39
N ARG A 186 -9.99 11.02 11.35
CA ARG A 186 -10.47 12.19 10.60
C ARG A 186 -10.51 11.94 9.10
N MET A 187 -9.46 11.38 8.52
CA MET A 187 -9.39 11.09 7.08
C MET A 187 -10.53 10.14 6.66
N VAL A 188 -10.66 9.02 7.37
CA VAL A 188 -11.69 8.01 7.09
C VAL A 188 -13.10 8.57 7.33
N GLY A 189 -13.32 9.23 8.47
CA GLY A 189 -14.62 9.85 8.80
C GLY A 189 -15.04 10.98 7.86
N SER A 190 -14.09 11.59 7.13
CA SER A 190 -14.36 12.60 6.11
C SER A 190 -14.50 12.01 4.70
N GLY A 191 -14.51 10.68 4.56
CA GLY A 191 -14.67 9.97 3.29
C GLY A 191 -13.40 9.91 2.42
N PHE A 192 -12.23 10.19 2.99
CA PHE A 192 -10.93 10.09 2.31
C PHE A 192 -10.23 8.75 2.54
N GLY A 193 -10.86 7.79 3.22
CA GLY A 193 -10.34 6.43 3.30
C GLY A 193 -10.49 5.72 1.94
N GLU A 194 -9.43 5.08 1.48
CA GLU A 194 -9.44 4.28 0.26
C GLU A 194 -9.10 2.83 0.62
N VAL A 195 -9.98 1.89 0.25
CA VAL A 195 -9.72 0.46 0.38
C VAL A 195 -8.64 0.02 -0.59
N ARG A 196 -7.82 -0.96 -0.22
CA ARG A 196 -6.69 -1.41 -1.03
C ARG A 196 -6.45 -2.90 -0.87
N ALA A 197 -5.60 -3.44 -1.74
CA ALA A 197 -5.14 -4.81 -1.63
C ALA A 197 -4.03 -4.96 -0.59
N ILE A 198 -3.93 -6.15 0.01
CA ILE A 198 -2.80 -6.52 0.89
C ILE A 198 -1.96 -7.59 0.24
N LEU A 199 -0.70 -7.26 0.02
CA LEU A 199 0.37 -8.18 -0.33
C LEU A 199 1.15 -8.58 0.91
N THR A 200 1.74 -9.77 0.89
CA THR A 200 2.69 -10.25 1.90
C THR A 200 3.88 -10.87 1.19
N LYS A 201 5.07 -10.82 1.79
CA LYS A 201 6.25 -11.40 1.14
C LYS A 201 6.12 -12.93 1.08
N ALA A 202 6.38 -13.53 -0.09
CA ALA A 202 6.30 -14.97 -0.29
C ALA A 202 7.43 -15.46 -1.22
N GLY A 203 8.47 -16.06 -0.65
CA GLY A 203 9.65 -16.49 -1.41
C GLY A 203 10.26 -15.33 -2.19
N LYS A 204 10.46 -15.52 -3.51
CA LYS A 204 10.97 -14.47 -4.40
C LYS A 204 9.92 -13.41 -4.76
N GLY A 205 8.64 -13.73 -4.62
CA GLY A 205 7.51 -12.87 -4.99
C GLY A 205 6.71 -12.37 -3.80
N PHE A 206 5.40 -12.26 -4.00
CA PHE A 206 4.41 -11.83 -3.03
C PHE A 206 3.19 -12.74 -3.06
N ARG A 207 2.38 -12.68 -2.01
CA ARG A 207 1.08 -13.32 -1.90
C ARG A 207 0.02 -12.26 -1.68
N LEU A 208 -1.00 -12.23 -2.53
CA LEU A 208 -2.19 -11.41 -2.40
C LEU A 208 -3.15 -12.05 -1.40
N ARG A 209 -3.26 -11.45 -0.22
CA ARG A 209 -4.06 -11.96 0.92
C ARG A 209 -5.47 -11.38 0.93
N SER A 210 -5.59 -10.07 0.68
CA SER A 210 -6.86 -9.35 0.70
C SER A 210 -7.02 -8.50 -0.55
N VAL A 211 -8.27 -8.45 -1.04
CA VAL A 211 -8.72 -7.62 -2.17
C VAL A 211 -9.92 -6.77 -1.78
N GLU A 212 -10.03 -6.38 -0.49
CA GLU A 212 -11.06 -5.43 -0.03
C GLU A 212 -11.08 -4.17 -0.92
N GLY A 213 -9.88 -3.67 -1.28
CA GLY A 213 -9.71 -2.85 -2.48
C GLY A 213 -9.10 -3.67 -3.61
N LEU A 214 -9.70 -3.55 -4.80
CA LEU A 214 -9.18 -4.23 -5.98
C LEU A 214 -7.81 -3.68 -6.37
N PRO A 215 -6.82 -4.55 -6.65
CA PRO A 215 -5.52 -4.11 -7.11
C PRO A 215 -5.63 -3.51 -8.52
N SER A 216 -4.77 -2.54 -8.81
CA SER A 216 -4.68 -1.92 -10.14
C SER A 216 -3.45 -2.42 -10.88
N ASN A 217 -3.61 -2.88 -12.12
CA ASN A 217 -2.55 -3.40 -13.01
C ASN A 217 -1.64 -4.51 -12.42
N LEU A 218 -1.98 -5.08 -11.25
CA LEU A 218 -1.18 -6.10 -10.59
C LEU A 218 -1.06 -7.34 -11.47
N PHE A 219 -2.19 -7.84 -11.99
CA PHE A 219 -2.27 -9.00 -12.88
C PHE A 219 -1.82 -8.71 -14.33
N THR A 220 -1.65 -7.45 -14.69
CA THR A 220 -1.05 -7.03 -15.95
C THR A 220 0.46 -7.31 -15.94
N TYR A 221 1.11 -7.10 -14.79
CA TYR A 221 2.57 -7.08 -14.70
C TYR A 221 3.18 -8.24 -13.90
N LEU A 222 2.47 -8.78 -12.92
CA LEU A 222 2.94 -9.90 -12.11
C LEU A 222 2.24 -11.18 -12.55
N LEU A 223 3.04 -12.20 -12.86
CA LEU A 223 2.60 -13.55 -13.22
C LEU A 223 2.72 -14.51 -12.03
N PRO A 224 2.16 -15.73 -12.11
CA PRO A 224 2.20 -16.72 -11.03
C PRO A 224 3.60 -17.02 -10.47
N GLU A 225 4.67 -16.80 -11.25
CA GLU A 225 6.05 -16.91 -10.76
C GLU A 225 6.44 -15.91 -9.65
N HIS A 226 5.73 -14.78 -9.57
CA HIS A 226 6.04 -13.66 -8.67
C HIS A 226 4.87 -13.25 -7.79
N LEU A 227 3.68 -13.79 -8.04
CA LEU A 227 2.49 -13.52 -7.26
C LEU A 227 1.75 -14.83 -7.01
N ALA A 228 1.49 -15.14 -5.75
CA ALA A 228 0.49 -16.11 -5.34
C ALA A 228 -0.79 -15.37 -4.95
N VAL A 229 -1.94 -16.02 -5.07
CA VAL A 229 -3.24 -15.47 -4.67
C VAL A 229 -3.87 -16.42 -3.66
N ASP A 230 -4.35 -15.88 -2.54
CA ASP A 230 -5.08 -16.69 -1.56
C ASP A 230 -6.46 -17.08 -2.10
N PRO A 231 -6.99 -18.28 -1.75
CA PRO A 231 -8.25 -18.77 -2.30
C PRO A 231 -9.44 -17.81 -2.16
N ASP A 232 -9.57 -17.14 -1.01
CA ASP A 232 -10.66 -16.19 -0.75
C ASP A 232 -10.51 -14.92 -1.61
N ALA A 233 -9.27 -14.46 -1.81
CA ALA A 233 -8.97 -13.35 -2.71
C ALA A 233 -9.26 -13.73 -4.17
N GLU A 234 -8.88 -14.94 -4.60
CA GLU A 234 -9.18 -15.45 -5.94
C GLU A 234 -10.69 -15.55 -6.18
N ALA A 235 -11.46 -16.07 -5.22
CA ALA A 235 -12.91 -16.15 -5.31
C ALA A 235 -13.54 -14.76 -5.50
N THR A 236 -13.06 -13.76 -4.76
CA THR A 236 -13.52 -12.38 -4.89
C THR A 236 -13.14 -11.77 -6.24
N LEU A 237 -11.92 -12.00 -6.73
CA LEU A 237 -11.47 -11.54 -8.05
C LEU A 237 -12.32 -12.15 -9.18
N ARG A 238 -12.64 -13.45 -9.10
CA ARG A 238 -13.53 -14.11 -10.06
C ARG A 238 -14.93 -13.52 -10.03
N ALA A 239 -15.48 -13.24 -8.85
CA ALA A 239 -16.76 -12.56 -8.70
C ALA A 239 -16.75 -11.15 -9.30
N GLU A 240 -15.60 -10.47 -9.26
CA GLU A 240 -15.36 -9.19 -9.90
C GLU A 240 -15.02 -9.30 -11.40
N GLY A 241 -15.06 -10.50 -11.98
CA GLY A 241 -14.90 -10.74 -13.41
C GLY A 241 -13.45 -10.80 -13.91
N TYR A 242 -12.48 -11.01 -13.03
CA TYR A 242 -11.10 -11.33 -13.43
C TYR A 242 -11.02 -12.75 -13.99
N ASP A 243 -10.34 -12.92 -15.12
CA ASP A 243 -10.06 -14.23 -15.73
C ASP A 243 -8.84 -14.87 -15.06
N MET A 244 -9.06 -15.36 -13.83
CA MET A 244 -7.99 -15.95 -13.02
C MET A 244 -7.45 -17.25 -13.63
N ASP A 245 -8.24 -18.00 -14.41
CA ASP A 245 -7.77 -19.20 -15.09
C ASP A 245 -6.74 -18.86 -16.17
N ALA A 246 -7.00 -17.83 -16.97
CA ALA A 246 -6.02 -17.33 -17.94
C ALA A 246 -4.74 -16.87 -17.25
N TRP A 247 -4.86 -16.14 -16.13
CA TRP A 247 -3.71 -15.64 -15.38
C TRP A 247 -2.88 -16.77 -14.75
N LEU A 248 -3.52 -17.76 -14.13
CA LEU A 248 -2.85 -18.96 -13.59
C LEU A 248 -2.14 -19.76 -14.69
N ALA A 249 -2.64 -19.69 -15.93
CA ALA A 249 -1.98 -20.23 -17.12
C ALA A 249 -0.89 -19.31 -17.71
N ASN A 250 -0.38 -18.33 -16.95
CA ASN A 250 0.65 -17.35 -17.33
C ASN A 250 0.23 -16.35 -18.42
N ASN A 251 -1.07 -16.08 -18.60
CA ASN A 251 -1.53 -15.03 -19.49
C ASN A 251 -1.82 -13.74 -18.71
N PRO A 252 -1.08 -12.63 -18.94
CA PRO A 252 -1.32 -11.38 -18.22
C PRO A 252 -2.69 -10.80 -18.54
N LEU A 253 -3.33 -10.17 -17.55
CA LEU A 253 -4.65 -9.56 -17.68
C LEU A 253 -4.50 -8.09 -18.10
N ILE A 254 -4.59 -7.81 -19.40
CA ILE A 254 -4.27 -6.50 -19.98
C ILE A 254 -5.54 -5.70 -20.29
N VAL A 255 -6.60 -6.35 -20.75
CA VAL A 255 -7.83 -5.66 -21.16
C VAL A 255 -8.68 -5.37 -19.94
N ASN A 256 -8.90 -4.07 -19.68
CA ASN A 256 -9.53 -3.56 -18.46
C ASN A 256 -8.93 -4.15 -17.18
N GLU A 257 -7.65 -4.57 -17.22
CA GLU A 257 -6.92 -5.20 -16.12
C GLU A 257 -7.50 -6.55 -15.64
N LYS A 258 -8.50 -7.09 -16.35
CA LYS A 258 -9.29 -8.26 -15.92
C LYS A 258 -9.21 -9.43 -16.89
N TRP A 259 -8.94 -9.19 -18.18
CA TRP A 259 -8.93 -10.24 -19.19
C TRP A 259 -7.60 -10.29 -19.93
N PRO A 260 -7.17 -11.49 -20.36
CA PRO A 260 -6.06 -11.59 -21.30
C PRO A 260 -6.44 -10.89 -22.61
N ASP A 261 -5.44 -10.48 -23.37
CA ASP A 261 -5.67 -9.84 -24.67
C ASP A 261 -6.35 -10.79 -25.67
N GLU A 262 -5.91 -12.05 -25.71
CA GLU A 262 -6.48 -13.06 -26.60
C GLU A 262 -7.92 -13.42 -26.23
N GLY A 263 -8.83 -13.30 -27.20
CA GLY A 263 -10.24 -13.58 -27.01
C GLY A 263 -10.96 -12.55 -26.13
N ALA A 264 -10.33 -11.42 -25.79
CA ALA A 264 -10.94 -10.37 -24.98
C ALA A 264 -12.25 -9.85 -25.57
N TRP A 265 -12.35 -9.78 -26.91
CA TRP A 265 -13.56 -9.30 -27.58
C TRP A 265 -14.77 -10.21 -27.35
N LYS A 266 -14.58 -11.53 -27.23
CA LYS A 266 -15.67 -12.48 -26.93
C LYS A 266 -16.22 -12.23 -25.54
N ARG A 267 -15.33 -12.09 -24.56
CA ARG A 267 -15.67 -11.77 -23.17
C ARG A 267 -16.36 -10.40 -23.07
N ALA A 268 -15.88 -9.40 -23.82
CA ALA A 268 -16.52 -8.08 -23.89
C ALA A 268 -17.94 -8.15 -24.48
N GLU A 269 -18.16 -8.98 -25.49
CA GLU A 269 -19.47 -9.23 -26.09
C GLU A 269 -20.42 -9.93 -25.11
N GLU A 270 -19.96 -10.98 -24.44
CA GLU A 270 -20.70 -11.71 -23.39
C GLU A 270 -21.04 -10.82 -22.18
N ALA A 271 -20.14 -9.90 -21.81
CA ALA A 271 -20.34 -8.92 -20.76
C ALA A 271 -21.26 -7.75 -21.17
N GLY A 272 -21.79 -7.75 -22.40
CA GLY A 272 -22.69 -6.70 -22.90
C GLY A 272 -22.01 -5.35 -23.09
N MET A 273 -20.69 -5.31 -23.34
CA MET A 273 -20.00 -4.06 -23.62
C MET A 273 -20.46 -3.45 -24.95
N HIS A 274 -20.28 -2.13 -25.09
CA HIS A 274 -20.71 -1.40 -26.28
C HIS A 274 -20.09 -2.00 -27.57
N PRO A 275 -20.84 -2.16 -28.67
CA PRO A 275 -20.35 -2.81 -29.90
C PRO A 275 -19.07 -2.20 -30.49
N SER A 276 -18.87 -0.89 -30.33
CA SER A 276 -17.63 -0.22 -30.74
C SER A 276 -16.39 -0.71 -29.98
N VAL A 277 -16.53 -1.04 -28.70
CA VAL A 277 -15.44 -1.60 -27.87
C VAL A 277 -15.10 -3.01 -28.35
N VAL A 278 -16.13 -3.85 -28.57
CA VAL A 278 -15.95 -5.22 -29.07
C VAL A 278 -15.24 -5.19 -30.43
N ARG A 279 -15.68 -4.34 -31.36
CA ARG A 279 -15.05 -4.16 -32.68
C ARG A 279 -13.60 -3.71 -32.57
N LEU A 280 -13.30 -2.78 -31.66
CA LEU A 280 -11.95 -2.30 -31.41
C LEU A 280 -11.04 -3.44 -30.91
N LEU A 281 -11.47 -4.19 -29.90
CA LEU A 281 -10.72 -5.33 -29.36
C LEU A 281 -10.47 -6.39 -30.44
N LYS A 282 -11.50 -6.75 -31.21
CA LYS A 282 -11.40 -7.73 -32.30
C LYS A 282 -10.38 -7.30 -33.36
N SER A 283 -10.45 -6.04 -33.82
CA SER A 283 -9.49 -5.50 -34.79
C SER A 283 -8.06 -5.38 -34.22
N SER A 284 -7.91 -5.21 -32.92
CA SER A 284 -6.63 -5.12 -32.23
C SER A 284 -5.95 -6.48 -32.14
N GLU A 285 -6.72 -7.53 -31.86
CA GLU A 285 -6.27 -8.93 -31.86
C GLU A 285 -5.87 -9.38 -33.28
N GLU A 286 -6.71 -9.09 -34.29
CA GLU A 286 -6.46 -9.43 -35.71
C GLU A 286 -5.17 -8.79 -36.23
N ARG A 287 -4.95 -7.49 -35.95
CA ARG A 287 -3.71 -6.79 -36.34
C ARG A 287 -2.46 -7.39 -35.73
N ARG A 288 -2.54 -7.86 -34.48
CA ARG A 288 -1.40 -8.49 -33.78
C ARG A 288 -1.12 -9.89 -34.29
N ARG A 289 -2.15 -10.70 -34.58
CA ARG A 289 -1.99 -12.01 -35.23
C ARG A 289 -1.39 -11.89 -36.63
N GLY A 290 -1.74 -10.86 -37.39
CA GLY A 290 -1.16 -10.58 -38.71
C GLY A 290 0.25 -9.98 -38.69
N ALA A 291 0.73 -9.49 -37.53
CA ALA A 291 2.05 -8.90 -37.37
C ALA A 291 3.09 -9.88 -36.79
N ALA A 292 2.70 -11.11 -36.42
CA ALA A 292 3.65 -12.16 -36.06
C ALA A 292 4.43 -12.57 -37.32
N PRO A 293 5.79 -12.53 -37.32
CA PRO A 293 6.56 -13.00 -38.46
C PRO A 293 6.27 -14.49 -38.68
N ALA A 294 5.96 -14.86 -39.92
CA ALA A 294 5.96 -16.25 -40.33
C ALA A 294 7.37 -16.81 -40.07
N ILE A 295 7.45 -17.81 -39.20
CA ILE A 295 8.68 -18.57 -38.93
C ILE A 295 9.03 -19.38 -40.17
#